data_AF-A0A819UGZ1-F1
#
_entry.id   AF-A0A819UGZ1-F1
#
_cell.length_a   1.000
_cell.length_b   1.000
_cell.length_c   1.000
_cell.angle_alpha   90.00
_cell.angle_beta   90.00
_cell.angle_gamma   90.00
#
_symmetry.space_group_name_H-M   'P 1'
#
loop_
_entity.id
_entity.type
_entity.pdbx_description
1 polymer ?
#
loop_
_entity_poly.entity_id
_entity_poly.type
_entity_poly.pdbx_seq_one_letter_code
_entity_poly.pdbx_strand_id
1 'polypeptide(L)'
;MEFIDIQPIKVARIIDEQRALLCLKSTITPSEYCQSIKEIRQNAKQQYFEQDPFVAAWNLNVDVNMLTISARILPSPEIIYTNEFHVNLDQNQSQGVSTNTKIPFYNLTKFPSTWALINLSSSLNEELCRRFYNELSFVASERSIKCSPPVIYEEYKVQPNSMSQMIATRKEVMKHNTD
;
A
#
# COMPACT_ATOMS: atom_id res chain seq x y z
N MET A 1 -56.31 21.43 10.09
CA MET A 1 -55.15 20.52 10.13
C MET A 1 -54.45 20.64 8.80
N GLU A 2 -53.32 21.33 8.75
CA GLU A 2 -52.48 21.39 7.55
C GLU A 2 -51.41 20.31 7.65
N PHE A 3 -51.33 19.47 6.63
CA PHE A 3 -50.33 18.41 6.55
C PHE A 3 -49.01 19.02 6.08
N ILE A 4 -48.00 18.94 6.94
CA ILE A 4 -46.63 19.31 6.59
C ILE A 4 -46.06 18.21 5.70
N ASP A 5 -45.79 18.56 4.44
CA ASP A 5 -45.22 17.65 3.45
C ASP A 5 -43.71 17.49 3.74
N ILE A 6 -43.34 16.40 4.41
CA ILE A 6 -41.94 16.10 4.73
C ILE A 6 -41.30 15.49 3.48
N GLN A 7 -40.54 16.31 2.76
CA GLN A 7 -39.71 15.84 1.65
C GLN A 7 -38.66 14.84 2.18
N PRO A 8 -38.49 13.67 1.55
CA PRO A 8 -37.50 12.70 1.99
C PRO A 8 -36.09 13.28 1.80
N ILE A 9 -35.30 13.23 2.87
CA ILE A 9 -33.88 13.59 2.85
C ILE A 9 -33.21 12.66 1.83
N LYS A 10 -32.77 13.21 0.69
CA LYS A 10 -31.91 12.52 -0.26
C LYS A 10 -30.58 12.23 0.43
N VAL A 11 -30.47 11.07 1.09
CA VAL A 11 -29.21 10.62 1.66
C VAL A 11 -28.26 10.40 0.48
N ALA A 12 -27.28 11.28 0.35
CA ALA A 12 -26.22 11.12 -0.64
C ALA A 12 -25.61 9.73 -0.42
N ARG A 13 -25.72 8.87 -1.44
CA ARG A 13 -25.22 7.50 -1.38
C ARG A 13 -23.70 7.59 -1.25
N ILE A 14 -23.18 7.25 -0.08
CA ILE A 14 -21.75 7.26 0.22
C ILE A 14 -21.08 6.27 -0.74
N ILE A 15 -20.01 6.71 -1.42
CA ILE A 15 -19.23 5.88 -2.35
C ILE A 15 -18.45 4.84 -1.54
N ASP A 16 -18.18 3.66 -2.09
CA ASP A 16 -17.50 2.59 -1.35
C ASP A 16 -16.11 2.99 -0.81
N GLU A 17 -15.38 3.87 -1.50
CA GLU A 17 -14.13 4.45 -1.00
C GLU A 17 -14.36 5.30 0.25
N GLN A 18 -15.40 6.12 0.26
CA GLN A 18 -15.78 6.94 1.41
C GLN A 18 -16.27 6.04 2.57
N ARG A 19 -16.96 4.93 2.27
CA ARG A 19 -17.33 3.91 3.26
C ARG A 19 -16.10 3.23 3.85
N ALA A 20 -15.12 2.85 3.02
CA ALA A 20 -13.88 2.26 3.47
C ALA A 20 -13.09 3.22 4.37
N LEU A 21 -13.00 4.49 4.01
CA LEU A 21 -12.38 5.53 4.83
C LEU A 21 -13.13 5.75 6.15
N LEU A 22 -14.46 5.73 6.12
CA LEU A 22 -15.28 5.81 7.33
C LEU A 22 -15.08 4.59 8.23
N CYS A 23 -15.06 3.38 7.66
CA CYS A 23 -14.73 2.15 8.37
C CYS A 23 -13.37 2.29 9.04
N LEU A 24 -12.33 2.67 8.30
CA LEU A 24 -10.97 2.84 8.81
C LEU A 24 -10.90 3.86 9.96
N LYS A 25 -11.68 4.95 9.89
CA LYS A 25 -11.76 5.98 10.93
C LYS A 25 -12.61 5.57 12.14
N SER A 26 -13.62 4.73 11.92
CA SER A 26 -14.51 4.20 12.97
C SER A 26 -13.95 2.97 13.67
N THR A 27 -13.01 2.26 13.02
CA THR A 27 -12.31 1.12 13.59
C THR A 27 -11.11 1.59 14.40
N ILE A 28 -10.81 0.83 15.44
CA ILE A 28 -9.71 1.06 16.37
C ILE A 28 -8.37 1.13 15.62
N THR A 29 -7.61 2.21 15.84
CA THR A 29 -6.26 2.35 15.30
C THR A 29 -5.28 1.39 15.98
N PRO A 30 -4.12 1.04 15.39
CA PRO A 30 -3.17 0.11 16.01
C PRO A 30 -2.69 0.52 17.42
N SER A 31 -2.57 1.83 17.69
CA SER A 31 -2.25 2.35 19.02
C SER A 31 -3.38 2.12 20.02
N GLU A 32 -4.61 2.31 19.59
CA GLU A 32 -5.81 2.06 20.39
C GLU A 32 -6.09 0.56 20.53
N TYR A 33 -5.61 -0.30 19.62
CA TYR A 33 -5.74 -1.76 19.70
C TYR A 33 -4.94 -2.33 20.87
N CYS A 34 -3.71 -1.84 21.08
CA CYS A 34 -2.93 -2.19 22.26
C CYS A 34 -3.62 -1.74 23.56
N GLN A 35 -4.35 -0.61 23.52
CA GLN A 35 -5.17 -0.14 24.63
C GLN A 35 -6.46 -0.97 24.81
N SER A 36 -7.12 -1.37 23.72
CA SER A 36 -8.32 -2.20 23.77
C SER A 36 -8.02 -3.59 24.32
N ILE A 37 -6.86 -4.17 24.03
CA ILE A 37 -6.40 -5.40 24.69
C ILE A 37 -6.27 -5.20 26.21
N LYS A 38 -5.78 -4.05 26.67
CA LYS A 38 -5.71 -3.73 28.11
C LYS A 38 -7.10 -3.54 28.71
N GLU A 39 -8.02 -2.92 27.99
CA GLU A 39 -9.41 -2.75 28.42
C GLU A 39 -10.14 -4.10 28.51
N ILE A 40 -9.94 -5.01 27.55
CA ILE A 40 -10.44 -6.40 27.62
C ILE A 40 -9.85 -7.11 28.85
N ARG A 41 -8.55 -6.95 29.14
CA ARG A 41 -7.89 -7.53 30.33
C ARG A 41 -8.39 -6.94 31.65
N GLN A 42 -8.87 -5.70 31.67
CA GLN A 42 -9.28 -4.99 32.89
C GLN A 42 -10.79 -5.06 33.16
N ASN A 43 -11.60 -5.50 32.19
CA ASN A 43 -13.06 -5.54 32.29
C ASN A 43 -13.64 -6.88 32.76
N ALA A 44 -12.97 -7.57 33.69
CA ALA A 44 -13.55 -8.74 34.35
C ALA A 44 -14.88 -8.43 35.07
N LYS A 45 -15.07 -7.17 35.49
CA LYS A 45 -16.30 -6.67 36.12
C LYS A 45 -17.44 -6.35 35.14
N GLN A 46 -17.22 -6.40 33.83
CA GLN A 46 -18.29 -6.22 32.82
C GLN A 46 -18.68 -7.54 32.16
N GLN A 47 -17.90 -8.59 32.38
CA GLN A 47 -18.06 -9.91 31.78
C GLN A 47 -18.44 -10.92 32.87
N TYR A 48 -19.59 -10.70 33.51
CA TYR A 48 -20.15 -11.64 34.49
C TYR A 48 -20.78 -12.85 33.80
N PHE A 49 -19.96 -13.65 33.10
CA PHE A 49 -20.42 -14.90 32.48
C PHE A 49 -21.02 -15.85 33.51
N GLU A 50 -20.57 -15.78 34.78
CA GLU A 50 -21.14 -16.53 35.90
C GLU A 50 -22.58 -16.12 36.27
N GLN A 51 -22.98 -14.88 35.94
CA GLN A 51 -24.35 -14.39 36.17
C GLN A 51 -25.26 -14.66 34.98
N ASP A 52 -24.73 -15.16 33.86
CA ASP A 52 -25.54 -15.52 32.70
C ASP A 52 -26.28 -16.85 32.98
N PRO A 53 -27.63 -16.85 32.97
CA PRO A 53 -28.42 -18.04 33.27
C PRO A 53 -28.17 -19.19 32.28
N PHE A 54 -27.75 -18.90 31.04
CA PHE A 54 -27.42 -19.91 30.06
C PHE A 54 -26.05 -20.54 30.36
N VAL A 55 -25.06 -19.77 30.78
CA VAL A 55 -23.74 -20.32 31.16
C VAL A 55 -23.87 -21.21 32.40
N ALA A 56 -24.65 -20.77 33.38
CA ALA A 56 -24.94 -21.52 34.60
C ALA A 56 -25.73 -22.81 34.33
N ALA A 57 -26.75 -22.77 33.46
CA ALA A 57 -27.54 -23.95 33.10
C ALA A 57 -26.71 -25.07 32.45
N TRP A 58 -25.60 -24.72 31.81
CA TRP A 58 -24.68 -25.65 31.16
C TRP A 58 -23.45 -25.99 32.02
N ASN A 59 -23.40 -25.54 33.28
CA ASN A 59 -22.26 -25.70 34.19
C ASN A 59 -20.92 -25.28 33.55
N LEU A 60 -20.94 -24.22 32.74
CA LEU A 60 -19.73 -23.68 32.11
C LEU A 60 -19.05 -22.69 33.07
N ASN A 61 -17.72 -22.77 33.14
CA ASN A 61 -16.90 -21.78 33.82
C ASN A 61 -15.99 -21.11 32.79
N VAL A 62 -16.15 -19.79 32.62
CA VAL A 62 -15.41 -19.01 31.63
C VAL A 62 -14.34 -18.21 32.37
N ASP A 63 -13.08 -18.56 32.14
CA ASP A 63 -11.97 -17.75 32.64
C ASP A 63 -11.93 -16.43 31.89
N VAL A 64 -12.00 -15.33 32.65
CA VAL A 64 -11.98 -13.97 32.11
C VAL A 64 -10.55 -13.50 31.84
N ASN A 65 -9.55 -14.23 32.34
CA ASN A 65 -8.15 -13.94 32.06
C ASN A 65 -7.73 -14.53 30.71
N MET A 66 -6.99 -13.74 29.94
CA MET A 66 -6.41 -14.25 28.69
C MET A 66 -5.37 -15.32 28.98
N LEU A 67 -5.44 -16.43 28.24
CA LEU A 67 -4.43 -17.49 28.29
C LEU A 67 -3.06 -16.94 27.88
N THR A 68 -2.05 -17.14 28.74
CA THR A 68 -0.66 -16.81 28.42
C THR A 68 -0.04 -17.97 27.65
N ILE A 69 0.37 -17.71 26.42
CA ILE A 69 0.97 -18.72 25.54
C ILE A 69 2.46 -18.45 25.43
N SER A 70 3.27 -19.49 25.65
CA SER A 70 4.70 -19.43 25.37
C SER A 70 4.92 -19.44 23.86
N ALA A 71 5.29 -18.30 23.31
CA ALA A 71 5.62 -18.16 21.90
C ALA A 71 7.14 -18.03 21.71
N ARG A 72 7.61 -18.31 20.50
CA ARG A 72 8.99 -18.03 20.09
C ARG A 72 8.96 -16.88 19.09
N ILE A 73 9.83 -15.90 19.27
CA ILE A 73 10.09 -14.86 18.28
C ILE A 73 11.21 -15.40 17.39
N LEU A 74 10.90 -15.60 16.11
CA LEU A 74 11.93 -15.99 15.15
C LEU A 74 12.90 -14.82 14.93
N PRO A 75 14.21 -15.08 14.82
CA PRO A 75 15.15 -14.03 14.44
C PRO A 75 14.79 -13.51 13.05
N SER A 76 15.03 -12.22 12.82
CA SER A 76 14.90 -11.64 11.48
C SER A 76 15.82 -12.39 10.52
N PRO A 77 15.37 -12.73 9.31
CA PRO A 77 16.25 -13.31 8.32
C PRO A 77 17.28 -12.29 7.85
N GLU A 78 18.45 -12.77 7.46
CA GLU A 78 19.44 -11.98 6.75
C GLU A 78 18.98 -11.75 5.30
N ILE A 79 19.04 -10.50 4.84
CA ILE A 79 18.74 -10.13 3.45
C ILE A 79 20.05 -9.98 2.69
N ILE A 80 20.25 -10.86 1.71
CA ILE A 80 21.43 -10.86 0.84
C ILE A 80 21.11 -10.08 -0.42
N TYR A 81 21.81 -8.96 -0.63
CA TYR A 81 21.70 -8.17 -1.86
C TYR A 81 22.80 -8.51 -2.84
N THR A 82 24.05 -8.63 -2.42
CA THR A 82 25.14 -9.15 -3.28
C THR A 82 26.14 -9.89 -2.39
N ASN A 83 27.14 -10.56 -2.98
CA ASN A 83 28.16 -11.27 -2.21
C ASN A 83 28.86 -10.38 -1.16
N GLU A 84 28.92 -9.06 -1.39
CA GLU A 84 29.56 -8.07 -0.53
C GLU A 84 28.57 -7.29 0.37
N PHE A 85 27.26 -7.38 0.11
CA PHE A 85 26.23 -6.61 0.82
C PHE A 85 25.15 -7.51 1.40
N HIS A 86 25.18 -7.64 2.72
CA HIS A 86 24.23 -8.38 3.55
C HIS A 86 23.65 -7.45 4.59
N VAL A 87 22.33 -7.50 4.79
CA VAL A 87 21.61 -6.64 5.73
C VAL A 87 20.90 -7.50 6.76
N ASN A 88 21.26 -7.31 8.02
CA ASN A 88 20.51 -7.85 9.15
C ASN A 88 19.46 -6.82 9.56
N LEU A 89 18.18 -7.17 9.39
CA LEU A 89 17.09 -6.33 9.87
C LEU A 89 16.99 -6.46 11.39
N ASP A 90 17.48 -5.45 12.11
CA ASP A 90 17.22 -5.37 13.56
C ASP A 90 15.71 -5.35 13.82
N GLN A 91 15.27 -5.97 14.91
CA GLN A 91 13.86 -6.12 15.29
C GLN A 91 13.08 -4.80 15.39
N ASN A 92 13.79 -3.66 15.43
CA ASN A 92 13.22 -2.31 15.50
C ASN A 92 13.03 -1.62 14.13
N GLN A 93 13.57 -2.19 13.04
CA GLN A 93 13.37 -1.68 11.69
C GLN A 93 12.18 -2.41 11.05
N SER A 94 10.98 -1.99 11.42
CA SER A 94 9.78 -2.46 10.77
C SER A 94 9.70 -1.90 9.35
N GLN A 95 9.52 -2.84 8.42
CA GLN A 95 9.22 -2.65 7.00
C GLN A 95 10.44 -2.38 6.12
N GLY A 96 10.45 -3.08 4.98
CA GLY A 96 11.45 -3.07 3.90
C GLY A 96 11.61 -1.72 3.18
N VAL A 97 11.58 -0.62 3.91
CA VAL A 97 12.19 0.63 3.53
C VAL A 97 13.68 0.35 3.48
N SER A 98 14.15 0.10 2.26
CA SER A 98 15.57 0.11 1.96
C SER A 98 16.12 1.40 2.57
N THR A 99 17.00 1.25 3.55
CA THR A 99 17.78 2.38 4.05
C THR A 99 18.42 3.08 2.85
N ASN A 100 18.69 4.39 2.94
CA ASN A 100 19.30 5.24 1.91
C ASN A 100 20.75 4.83 1.55
N THR A 101 21.02 3.53 1.55
CA THR A 101 22.29 2.91 1.24
C THR A 101 22.24 2.49 -0.22
N LYS A 102 23.29 2.85 -0.95
CA LYS A 102 23.51 2.49 -2.35
C LYS A 102 23.77 0.98 -2.44
N ILE A 103 22.71 0.19 -2.36
CA ILE A 103 22.79 -1.26 -2.40
C ILE A 103 22.34 -1.74 -3.79
N PRO A 104 23.23 -2.38 -4.56
CA PRO A 104 22.85 -2.96 -5.84
C PRO A 104 21.81 -4.07 -5.66
N PHE A 105 20.97 -4.29 -6.68
CA PHE A 105 20.04 -5.42 -6.68
C PHE A 105 20.80 -6.76 -6.80
N TYR A 106 20.23 -7.81 -6.19
CA TYR A 106 20.76 -9.18 -6.26
C TYR A 106 20.90 -9.70 -7.68
N ASN A 107 19.87 -9.48 -8.50
CA ASN A 107 19.96 -9.72 -9.92
C ASN A 107 19.91 -8.37 -10.64
N LEU A 108 21.01 -8.02 -11.30
CA LEU A 108 21.07 -6.86 -12.19
C LEU A 108 20.23 -7.16 -13.43
N THR A 109 18.96 -6.73 -13.42
CA THR A 109 18.14 -6.72 -14.63
C THR A 109 18.67 -5.64 -15.56
N LYS A 110 18.88 -6.02 -16.83
CA LYS A 110 19.23 -5.04 -17.86
C LYS A 110 18.01 -4.17 -18.10
N PHE A 111 18.14 -2.87 -17.84
CA PHE A 111 17.14 -1.90 -18.24
C PHE A 111 17.03 -1.91 -19.78
N PRO A 112 15.82 -1.82 -20.36
CA PRO A 112 15.66 -1.80 -21.81
C PRO A 112 16.45 -0.63 -22.41
N SER A 113 17.17 -0.89 -23.51
CA SER A 113 17.93 0.15 -24.23
C SER A 113 17.02 1.26 -24.74
N THR A 114 15.80 0.88 -25.14
CA THR A 114 14.79 1.76 -25.71
C THR A 114 13.50 1.64 -24.90
N TRP A 115 13.02 2.75 -24.36
CA TRP A 115 11.76 2.82 -23.62
C TRP A 115 11.15 4.22 -23.75
N ALA A 116 9.89 4.35 -23.34
CA ALA A 116 9.12 5.57 -23.52
C ALA A 116 8.38 5.97 -22.26
N LEU A 117 8.21 7.29 -22.09
CA LEU A 117 7.36 7.88 -21.06
C LEU A 117 6.14 8.49 -21.75
N ILE A 118 4.95 7.98 -21.41
CA ILE A 118 3.68 8.47 -21.95
C ILE A 118 3.02 9.34 -20.88
N ASN A 119 2.91 10.63 -21.15
CA ASN A 119 2.18 11.56 -20.31
C ASN A 119 0.73 11.67 -20.78
N LEU A 120 -0.19 11.15 -19.96
CA LEU A 120 -1.64 11.18 -20.20
C LEU A 120 -2.33 12.37 -19.50
N SER A 121 -1.59 13.13 -18.68
CA SER A 121 -2.14 14.26 -17.96
C SER A 121 -2.09 15.51 -18.82
N SER A 122 -3.21 16.20 -18.96
CA SER A 122 -3.27 17.49 -19.65
C SER A 122 -2.62 18.64 -18.88
N SER A 123 -2.24 18.43 -17.62
CA SER A 123 -1.69 19.46 -16.72
C SER A 123 -0.19 19.34 -16.47
N LEU A 124 0.45 18.28 -16.94
CA LEU A 124 1.88 18.04 -16.72
C LEU A 124 2.67 18.51 -17.94
N ASN A 125 3.61 19.43 -17.73
CA ASN A 125 4.52 19.94 -18.75
C ASN A 125 5.69 18.96 -19.00
N GLU A 126 6.29 19.03 -20.19
CA GLU A 126 7.48 18.24 -20.56
C GLU A 126 8.61 18.34 -19.53
N GLU A 127 8.83 19.52 -18.93
CA GLU A 127 9.88 19.74 -17.94
C GLU A 127 9.70 18.89 -16.68
N LEU A 128 8.46 18.64 -16.26
CA LEU A 128 8.17 17.77 -15.12
C LEU A 128 8.44 16.31 -15.46
N CYS A 129 8.12 15.89 -16.69
CA CYS A 129 8.50 14.57 -17.20
C CYS A 129 10.03 14.42 -17.25
N ARG A 130 10.74 15.48 -17.61
CA ARG A 130 12.22 15.52 -17.60
C ARG A 130 12.79 15.38 -16.19
N ARG A 131 12.26 16.14 -15.23
CA ARG A 131 12.66 16.03 -13.82
C ARG A 131 12.37 14.64 -13.26
N PHE A 132 11.21 14.07 -13.56
CA PHE A 132 10.85 12.72 -13.14
C PHE A 132 11.86 11.67 -13.65
N TYR A 133 12.22 11.68 -14.95
CA TYR A 133 13.19 10.69 -15.43
C TYR A 133 14.59 10.95 -14.85
N ASN A 134 14.99 12.20 -14.61
CA ASN A 134 16.28 12.50 -14.00
C ASN A 134 16.38 11.90 -12.59
N GLU A 135 15.34 12.09 -11.76
CA GLU A 135 15.24 11.47 -10.43
C GLU A 135 15.22 9.95 -10.52
N LEU A 136 14.44 9.38 -11.45
CA LEU A 136 14.41 7.94 -11.68
C LEU A 136 15.79 7.39 -12.09
N SER A 137 16.50 8.09 -12.97
CA SER A 137 17.85 7.72 -13.40
C SER A 137 18.86 7.82 -12.26
N PHE A 138 18.73 8.83 -11.41
CA PHE A 138 19.55 8.98 -10.22
C PHE A 138 19.34 7.80 -9.26
N VAL A 139 18.09 7.50 -8.89
CA VAL A 139 17.73 6.37 -8.02
C VAL A 139 18.15 5.03 -8.63
N ALA A 140 17.95 4.84 -9.94
CA ALA A 140 18.38 3.65 -10.66
C ALA A 140 19.92 3.47 -10.59
N SER A 141 20.67 4.56 -10.74
CA SER A 141 22.14 4.53 -10.67
C SER A 141 22.66 4.11 -9.30
N GLU A 142 21.99 4.52 -8.21
CA GLU A 142 22.32 4.08 -6.85
C GLU A 142 22.13 2.57 -6.65
N ARG A 143 21.32 1.94 -7.51
CA ARG A 143 21.05 0.50 -7.53
C ARG A 143 21.82 -0.24 -8.62
N SER A 144 22.81 0.41 -9.24
CA SER A 144 23.59 -0.13 -10.37
C SER A 144 22.75 -0.46 -11.62
N ILE A 145 21.57 0.14 -11.77
CA ILE A 145 20.76 0.07 -12.99
C ILE A 145 21.07 1.27 -13.87
N LYS A 146 21.53 1.02 -15.10
CA LYS A 146 21.72 2.07 -16.09
C LYS A 146 20.41 2.35 -16.82
N CYS A 147 19.76 3.46 -16.49
CA CYS A 147 18.55 3.93 -17.17
C CYS A 147 18.96 4.79 -18.38
N SER A 148 18.60 4.37 -19.60
CA SER A 148 18.77 5.23 -20.79
C SER A 148 17.72 6.35 -20.78
N PRO A 149 17.95 7.49 -21.44
CA PRO A 149 16.92 8.53 -21.54
C PRO A 149 15.69 8.00 -22.31
N PRO A 150 14.45 8.21 -21.78
CA PRO A 150 13.23 7.78 -22.46
C PRO A 150 12.93 8.66 -23.68
N VAL A 151 12.16 8.09 -24.62
CA VAL A 151 11.40 8.91 -25.57
C VAL A 151 10.14 9.42 -24.89
N ILE A 152 10.01 10.75 -24.76
CA ILE A 152 8.84 11.38 -24.11
C ILE A 152 7.75 11.59 -25.15
N TYR A 153 6.55 11.09 -24.86
CA TYR A 153 5.35 11.31 -25.66
C TYR A 153 4.30 12.04 -24.83
N GLU A 154 3.83 13.17 -25.34
CA GLU A 154 2.73 13.92 -24.77
C GLU A 154 1.48 13.66 -25.60
N GLU A 155 0.40 13.18 -24.98
CA GLU A 155 -0.89 13.08 -25.66
C GLU A 155 -1.95 13.84 -24.87
N TYR A 156 -2.32 15.00 -25.41
CA TYR A 156 -3.35 15.84 -24.83
C TYR A 156 -4.73 15.30 -25.23
N LYS A 157 -5.44 14.73 -24.25
CA LYS A 157 -6.81 14.15 -24.34
C LYS A 157 -6.88 12.75 -24.97
N VAL A 158 -6.40 11.74 -24.25
CA VAL A 158 -6.62 10.34 -24.61
C VAL A 158 -8.04 9.91 -24.25
N GLN A 159 -8.88 9.64 -25.25
CA GLN A 159 -10.06 8.80 -25.03
C GLN A 159 -9.61 7.36 -24.74
N PRO A 160 -10.21 6.63 -23.79
CA PRO A 160 -9.75 5.29 -23.38
C PRO A 160 -9.55 4.29 -24.54
N ASN A 161 -10.36 4.42 -25.59
CA ASN A 161 -10.27 3.57 -26.80
C ASN A 161 -9.08 3.91 -27.71
N SER A 162 -8.46 5.09 -27.57
CA SER A 162 -7.31 5.56 -28.36
C SER A 162 -5.96 5.05 -27.83
N MET A 163 -5.89 4.67 -26.54
CA MET A 163 -4.62 4.26 -25.90
C MET A 163 -4.03 3.00 -26.56
N SER A 164 -4.86 2.00 -26.85
CA SER A 164 -4.42 0.75 -27.46
C SER A 164 -3.86 0.97 -28.87
N GLN A 165 -4.47 1.86 -29.64
CA GLN A 165 -4.00 2.22 -30.99
C GLN A 165 -2.69 3.01 -30.90
N MET A 166 -2.59 3.94 -29.94
CA MET A 166 -1.37 4.72 -29.72
C MET A 166 -0.19 3.84 -29.30
N ILE A 167 -0.39 2.89 -28.38
CA ILE A 167 0.63 1.91 -28.00
C ILE A 167 1.02 1.04 -29.20
N ALA A 168 0.07 0.60 -30.02
CA ALA A 168 0.35 -0.21 -31.21
C ALA A 168 1.20 0.54 -32.25
N THR A 169 0.79 1.75 -32.64
CA THR A 169 1.54 2.61 -33.58
C THR A 169 2.94 2.92 -33.06
N ARG A 170 3.08 3.20 -31.76
CA ARG A 170 4.40 3.50 -31.17
C ARG A 170 5.30 2.27 -31.06
N LYS A 171 4.73 1.09 -30.82
CA LYS A 171 5.46 -0.18 -30.87
C LYS A 171 6.03 -0.44 -32.27
N GLU A 172 5.33 -0.06 -33.33
CA GLU A 172 5.84 -0.16 -34.71
C GLU A 172 6.98 0.84 -34.97
N VAL A 173 6.81 2.11 -34.57
CA VAL A 173 7.88 3.12 -34.70
C VAL A 173 9.14 2.73 -33.91
N MET A 174 8.99 2.15 -32.71
CA MET A 174 10.13 1.73 -31.91
C MET A 174 10.87 0.51 -32.48
N LYS A 175 10.19 -0.37 -33.25
CA LYS A 175 10.85 -1.48 -33.96
C LYS A 175 11.70 -0.99 -35.14
N HIS A 176 11.23 0.02 -35.86
CA HIS A 176 11.95 0.56 -37.02
C HIS A 176 13.18 1.41 -36.66
N ASN A 177 13.25 1.93 -35.44
CA ASN A 177 14.42 2.68 -34.94
C ASN A 177 15.51 1.79 -34.31
N THR A 178 15.33 0.46 -34.32
CA THR A 178 16.28 -0.52 -33.76
C THR A 178 17.02 -1.35 -34.82
N ASP A 179 16.75 -1.13 -36.11
CA ASP A 179 17.55 -1.61 -37.25
C ASP A 179 18.57 -0.53 -37.67
#